data_AF-A0A4R0H5A6-F1
#
_entry.id   AF-A0A4R0H5A6-F1
#
_cell.length_a   1.000
_cell.length_b   1.000
_cell.length_c   1.000
_cell.angle_alpha   90.00
_cell.angle_beta   90.00
_cell.angle_gamma   90.00
#
_symmetry.space_group_name_H-M   'P 1'
#
loop_
_entity.id
_entity.type
_entity.pdbx_description
1 polymer ?
#
loop_
_entity_poly.entity_id
_entity_poly.type
_entity_poly.pdbx_seq_one_letter_code
_entity_poly.pdbx_strand_id
1 'polypeptide(L)'
;MTYDRNRLTKTVTGATTLNQRYDPFGRSTTADVGTQVVEQNAYGGYDRLVRQQKFDAAGTPAFTRNQTYDPFDRVTNQSEKIGAAASTST
;
A
#
# COMPACT_ATOMS: atom_id res chain seq x y z
N MET A 1 10.03 13.12 -11.61
CA MET A 1 8.77 12.96 -10.85
C MET A 1 7.72 13.85 -11.49
N THR A 2 6.45 13.46 -11.47
CA THR A 2 5.32 14.23 -12.02
C THR A 2 4.26 14.38 -10.94
N TYR A 3 3.65 15.56 -10.87
CA TYR A 3 2.65 15.90 -9.87
C TYR A 3 1.35 16.38 -10.52
N ASP A 4 0.22 16.05 -9.92
CA ASP A 4 -1.09 16.64 -10.19
C ASP A 4 -1.61 17.28 -8.90
N ARG A 5 -1.97 18.57 -8.92
CA ARG A 5 -2.44 19.34 -7.74
C ARG A 5 -1.56 19.12 -6.49
N ASN A 6 -0.24 19.23 -6.66
CA ASN A 6 0.75 19.00 -5.60
C ASN A 6 0.79 17.56 -5.04
N ARG A 7 0.25 16.58 -5.75
CA ARG A 7 0.32 15.14 -5.41
C ARG A 7 1.18 14.39 -6.41
N LEU A 8 2.12 13.57 -5.93
CA LEU A 8 3.04 12.80 -6.76
C LEU A 8 2.28 11.69 -7.52
N THR A 9 2.11 11.80 -8.82
CA THR A 9 1.38 10.79 -9.61
C THR A 9 2.30 9.83 -10.36
N LYS A 10 3.56 10.21 -10.59
CA LYS A 10 4.51 9.37 -11.33
C LYS A 10 5.96 9.60 -10.91
N THR A 11 6.69 8.50 -10.75
CA THR A 11 8.14 8.49 -10.54
C THR A 11 8.80 7.65 -11.62
N VAL A 12 9.91 8.14 -12.17
CA VAL A 12 10.71 7.40 -13.15
C VAL A 12 12.10 7.22 -12.55
N THR A 13 12.57 5.98 -12.48
CA THR A 13 13.91 5.62 -11.99
C THR A 13 14.52 4.63 -12.98
N GLY A 14 15.54 5.07 -13.73
CA GLY A 14 16.04 4.30 -14.87
C GLY A 14 14.94 4.05 -15.90
N ALA A 15 14.76 2.79 -16.29
CA ALA A 15 13.68 2.36 -17.20
C ALA A 15 12.33 2.12 -16.49
N THR A 16 12.29 2.14 -15.16
CA THR A 16 11.08 1.83 -14.40
C THR A 16 10.23 3.07 -14.20
N THR A 17 8.95 2.97 -14.58
CA THR A 17 7.93 3.99 -14.30
C THR A 17 6.96 3.45 -13.25
N LEU A 18 6.90 4.12 -12.10
CA LEU A 18 5.93 3.88 -11.04
C LEU A 18 4.82 4.93 -11.14
N ASN A 19 3.56 4.50 -11.17
CA ASN A 19 2.39 5.36 -11.19
C ASN A 19 1.63 5.21 -9.87
N GLN A 20 1.24 6.32 -9.25
CA GLN A 20 0.52 6.35 -7.99
C GLN A 20 -0.93 6.78 -8.23
N ARG A 21 -1.89 6.07 -7.62
CA ARG A 21 -3.30 6.46 -7.60
C ARG A 21 -3.72 6.82 -6.19
N TYR A 22 -4.61 7.80 -6.10
CA TYR A 22 -5.09 8.35 -4.84
C TYR A 22 -6.60 8.30 -4.78
N ASP A 23 -7.13 8.10 -3.59
CA ASP A 23 -8.56 8.29 -3.35
C ASP A 23 -8.93 9.79 -3.27
N PRO A 24 -10.23 10.15 -3.17
CA PRO A 24 -10.66 11.54 -3.06
C PRO A 24 -10.04 12.30 -1.89
N PHE A 25 -9.77 11.61 -0.78
CA PHE A 25 -9.12 12.18 0.41
C PHE A 25 -7.62 12.44 0.20
N GLY A 26 -7.02 11.87 -0.85
CA GLY A 26 -5.62 12.10 -1.22
C GLY A 26 -4.64 11.07 -0.71
N ARG A 27 -5.14 9.88 -0.41
CA ARG A 27 -4.34 8.78 0.16
C ARG A 27 -3.99 7.79 -0.92
N SER A 28 -2.75 7.30 -0.89
CA SER A 28 -2.25 6.40 -1.93
C SER A 28 -2.96 5.06 -1.83
N THR A 29 -3.76 4.70 -2.84
CA THR A 29 -4.53 3.44 -2.86
C THR A 29 -3.82 2.35 -3.65
N THR A 30 -3.29 2.66 -4.83
CA THR A 30 -2.54 1.72 -5.66
C THR A 30 -1.26 2.34 -6.19
N ALA A 31 -0.24 1.52 -6.34
CA ALA A 31 0.95 1.83 -7.10
C ALA A 31 1.17 0.77 -8.18
N ASP A 32 1.55 1.20 -9.38
CA ASP A 32 1.63 0.34 -10.55
C ASP A 32 2.92 0.57 -11.35
N VAL A 33 3.50 -0.51 -11.86
CA VAL A 33 4.57 -0.48 -12.86
C VAL A 33 4.04 -1.11 -14.15
N GLY A 34 3.91 -0.31 -15.20
CA GLY A 34 3.22 -0.74 -16.42
C GLY A 34 1.75 -1.08 -16.12
N THR A 35 1.34 -2.31 -16.40
CA THR A 35 0.00 -2.83 -16.10
C THR A 35 -0.06 -3.61 -14.79
N GLN A 36 1.05 -3.76 -14.08
CA GLN A 36 1.15 -4.56 -12.87
C GLN A 36 0.99 -3.69 -11.62
N VAL A 37 0.07 -4.07 -10.75
CA VAL A 37 -0.03 -3.49 -9.41
C VAL A 37 1.14 -4.00 -8.56
N VAL A 38 1.88 -3.10 -7.94
CA VAL A 38 3.02 -3.41 -7.05
C VAL A 38 2.72 -3.10 -5.59
N GLU A 39 1.78 -2.21 -5.30
CA GLU A 39 1.29 -1.93 -3.95
C GLU A 39 -0.20 -1.62 -3.95
N GLN A 40 -0.92 -2.10 -2.93
CA GLN A 40 -2.29 -1.72 -2.62
C GLN A 40 -2.46 -1.40 -1.14
N ASN A 41 -3.17 -0.31 -0.85
CA ASN A 41 -3.45 0.13 0.50
C ASN A 41 -4.96 0.31 0.70
N ALA A 42 -5.44 -0.09 1.87
CA ALA A 42 -6.79 0.17 2.32
C ALA A 42 -6.76 0.96 3.62
N TYR A 43 -7.69 1.90 3.74
CA TYR A 43 -7.78 2.80 4.88
C TYR A 43 -9.15 2.67 5.56
N GLY A 44 -9.17 2.75 6.88
CA GLY A 44 -10.40 2.81 7.67
C GLY A 44 -11.07 4.18 7.63
N GLY A 45 -12.19 4.32 8.34
CA GLY A 45 -12.99 5.56 8.40
C GLY A 45 -12.29 6.77 9.04
N TYR A 46 -11.23 6.54 9.81
CA TYR A 46 -10.45 7.58 10.50
C TYR A 46 -9.09 7.84 9.84
N ASP A 47 -8.98 7.54 8.56
CA ASP A 47 -7.73 7.71 7.83
C ASP A 47 -6.52 6.90 8.34
N ARG A 48 -6.80 5.69 8.81
CA ARG A 48 -5.78 4.76 9.29
C ARG A 48 -5.54 3.68 8.26
N LEU A 49 -4.28 3.39 7.94
CA LEU A 49 -3.91 2.29 7.05
C LEU A 49 -4.26 0.96 7.73
N VAL A 50 -5.32 0.29 7.28
CA VAL A 50 -5.78 -0.99 7.87
C VAL A 50 -5.23 -2.19 7.11
N ARG A 51 -4.83 -2.00 5.85
CA ARG A 51 -4.17 -3.03 5.05
C ARG A 51 -3.14 -2.44 4.11
N GLN A 52 -1.97 -3.06 4.04
CA GLN A 52 -0.96 -2.83 3.02
C GLN A 52 -0.62 -4.16 2.36
N GLN A 53 -0.58 -4.19 1.03
CA GLN A 53 -0.12 -5.35 0.26
C GLN A 53 0.92 -4.90 -0.75
N LYS A 54 2.00 -5.65 -0.86
CA LYS A 54 2.99 -5.49 -1.93
C LYS A 54 3.06 -6.77 -2.75
N PHE A 55 3.20 -6.61 -4.04
CA PHE A 55 3.15 -7.69 -5.02
C PHE A 55 4.51 -7.85 -5.70
N ASP A 56 4.87 -9.08 -6.01
CA ASP A 56 6.02 -9.36 -6.87
C ASP A 56 5.69 -9.12 -8.35
N ALA A 57 6.68 -9.35 -9.21
CA ALA A 57 6.53 -9.17 -10.67
C ALA A 57 5.51 -10.13 -11.31
N ALA A 58 5.15 -11.23 -10.63
CA ALA A 58 4.12 -12.17 -11.07
C ALA A 58 2.72 -11.78 -10.53
N GLY A 59 2.61 -10.69 -9.78
CA GLY A 59 1.36 -10.26 -9.16
C GLY A 59 0.96 -11.06 -7.94
N THR A 60 1.88 -11.84 -7.35
CA THR A 60 1.63 -12.58 -6.11
C THR A 60 1.93 -11.67 -4.91
N PRO A 61 1.10 -11.66 -3.85
CA PRO A 61 1.39 -10.92 -2.63
C PRO A 61 2.72 -11.38 -1.98
N ALA A 62 3.74 -10.54 -2.09
CA ALA A 62 5.04 -10.72 -1.44
C ALA A 62 5.01 -10.23 0.01
N PHE A 63 4.11 -9.30 0.32
CA PHE A 63 3.89 -8.78 1.67
C PHE A 63 2.42 -8.47 1.89
N THR A 64 1.90 -8.77 3.08
CA THR A 64 0.59 -8.28 3.54
C THR A 64 0.70 -7.90 5.01
N ARG A 65 0.32 -6.68 5.34
CA ARG A 65 0.11 -6.22 6.72
C ARG A 65 -1.36 -5.88 6.91
N ASN A 66 -1.95 -6.36 7.99
CA ASN A 66 -3.25 -5.92 8.48
C ASN A 66 -3.07 -5.30 9.86
N GLN A 67 -3.81 -4.22 10.13
CA GLN A 67 -3.76 -3.51 11.40
C GLN A 67 -5.15 -3.13 11.87
N THR A 68 -5.40 -3.29 13.17
CA THR A 68 -6.57 -2.71 13.85
C THR A 68 -6.12 -1.70 14.88
N TYR A 69 -7.00 -0.74 15.14
CA TYR A 69 -6.73 0.38 16.02
C TYR A 69 -7.83 0.53 17.06
N ASP A 70 -7.46 0.93 18.27
CA ASP A 70 -8.42 1.35 19.29
C ASP A 70 -8.91 2.80 19.04
N PRO A 71 -9.81 3.34 19.89
CA PRO A 71 -10.25 4.73 19.79
C PRO A 71 -9.19 5.79 20.09
N PHE A 72 -8.03 5.40 20.63
CA PHE A 72 -6.89 6.29 20.91
C PHE A 72 -5.79 6.16 19.84
N ASP A 73 -6.13 5.59 18.67
CA ASP A 73 -5.25 5.38 17.52
C ASP A 73 -4.03 4.49 17.79
N ARG A 74 -4.07 3.67 18.85
CA ARG A 74 -3.02 2.67 19.10
C ARG A 74 -3.32 1.42 18.31
N VAL A 75 -2.27 0.78 17.77
CA VAL A 75 -2.40 -0.53 17.11
C VAL A 75 -2.71 -1.58 18.18
N THR A 76 -3.85 -2.24 18.05
CA THR A 76 -4.29 -3.30 18.98
C THR A 76 -4.04 -4.69 18.44
N ASN A 77 -3.93 -4.83 17.12
CA ASN A 77 -3.53 -6.05 16.47
C ASN A 77 -2.77 -5.68 15.20
N GLN A 78 -1.68 -6.38 14.95
CA GLN A 78 -1.01 -6.36 13.67
C GLN A 78 -0.72 -7.80 13.25
N SER A 79 -1.05 -8.12 12.00
CA SER A 79 -0.61 -9.35 11.36
C SER A 79 0.25 -9.03 10.16
N GLU A 80 1.40 -9.68 10.01
CA GLU A 80 2.23 -9.58 8.81
C GLU A 80 2.41 -10.96 8.17
N LYS A 81 2.42 -11.01 6.85
CA LYS A 81 2.73 -12.20 6.05
C LYS A 81 3.73 -11.82 4.97
N ILE A 82 4.85 -12.53 4.93
CA ILE A 82 5.94 -12.30 3.97
C ILE A 82 6.02 -13.51 3.05
N GLY A 83 5.65 -13.34 1.78
CA GLY A 83 5.64 -14.40 0.78
C GLY A 83 4.95 -15.68 1.27
N ALA A 84 5.70 -16.79 1.25
CA ALA A 84 5.25 -18.11 1.69
C ALA A 84 5.38 -18.36 3.21
N ALA A 85 5.96 -17.43 3.98
CA ALA A 85 6.10 -17.60 5.42
C ALA A 85 4.72 -17.60 6.12
N ALA A 86 4.67 -18.25 7.28
CA ALA A 86 3.52 -18.16 8.17
C ALA A 86 3.30 -16.71 8.61
N SER A 87 2.04 -16.33 8.83
CA SER A 87 1.75 -15.00 9.33
C SER A 87 2.20 -14.87 10.78
N THR A 88 2.85 -13.75 11.11
CA THR A 88 3.16 -13.36 12.49
C THR A 88 2.11 -12.36 12.96
N SER A 89 1.81 -12.35 14.26
CA SER A 89 0.86 -11.39 14.84
C SER A 89 1.32 -10.89 16.19
N THR A 90 1.00 -9.63 16.48
CA THR A 90 1.24 -8.94 17.77
C THR A 90 -0.02 -8.25 18.23
#